data_AF-A0A7I2V5C2-F1
#
_entry.id   AF-A0A7I2V5C2-F1
#
_cell.length_a   1.000
_cell.length_b   1.000
_cell.length_c   1.000
_cell.angle_alpha   90.00
_cell.angle_beta   90.00
_cell.angle_gamma   90.00
#
_symmetry.space_group_name_H-M   'P 1'
#
loop_
_entity.id
_entity.type
_entity.pdbx_description
1 polymer ?
#
loop_
_entity_poly.entity_id
_entity_poly.type
_entity_poly.pdbx_seq_one_letter_code
_entity_poly.pdbx_strand_id
1 'polypeptide(L)'
;MSQSRHRAEAPPLEREDSGTFSLGKMITAKPGKTPIQVLHEYGMKTKNIPVYECERSDVQIHVPTFTFRVTVGDITCTGEGTSKKLAKHRAAEAAINILKANLCSS
;
A
#
# COMPACT_ATOMS: atom_id res chain seq x y z
N MET A 1 -36.18 12.49 -0.13
CA MET A 1 -35.04 13.33 -0.54
C MET A 1 -33.77 12.74 0.04
N SER A 2 -32.68 12.83 -0.72
CA SER A 2 -31.29 12.75 -0.26
C SER A 2 -30.63 11.36 -0.16
N GLN A 3 -30.29 10.88 -1.35
CA GLN A 3 -28.94 10.50 -1.79
C GLN A 3 -28.20 9.39 -1.01
N SER A 4 -28.19 8.23 -1.66
CA SER A 4 -27.09 7.27 -1.78
C SER A 4 -25.75 7.76 -1.22
N ARG A 5 -25.26 7.06 -0.18
CA ARG A 5 -23.88 7.20 0.25
C ARG A 5 -23.00 6.69 -0.89
N HIS A 6 -22.41 7.63 -1.62
CA HIS A 6 -21.44 7.36 -2.67
C HIS A 6 -20.35 6.45 -2.11
N ARG A 7 -20.25 5.24 -2.66
CA ARG A 7 -19.06 4.39 -2.51
C ARG A 7 -17.89 5.23 -3.00
N ALA A 8 -16.96 5.57 -2.11
CA ALA A 8 -15.76 6.29 -2.46
C ALA A 8 -14.92 5.37 -3.35
N GLU A 9 -15.09 5.49 -4.67
CA GLU A 9 -14.20 4.89 -5.64
C GLU A 9 -12.83 5.54 -5.48
N ALA A 10 -11.84 4.73 -5.09
CA ALA A 10 -10.48 5.20 -4.91
C ALA A 10 -9.94 5.67 -6.27
N PRO A 11 -9.34 6.87 -6.37
CA PRO A 11 -8.80 7.34 -7.64
C PRO A 11 -7.68 6.40 -8.14
N PRO A 12 -7.53 6.25 -9.48
CA PRO A 12 -6.52 5.39 -10.07
C PRO A 12 -5.13 5.87 -9.66
N LEU A 13 -4.33 4.97 -9.11
CA LEU A 13 -2.91 5.21 -8.83
C LEU A 13 -2.14 5.06 -10.14
N GLU A 14 -2.20 6.05 -11.04
CA GLU A 14 -1.32 6.09 -12.20
C GLU A 14 -0.02 6.84 -11.88
N ARG A 15 1.12 6.14 -12.03
CA ARG A 15 2.07 6.38 -13.12
C ARG A 15 3.16 5.31 -13.10
N GLU A 16 3.27 4.63 -14.24
CA GLU A 16 4.17 3.56 -14.63
C GLU A 16 5.65 3.98 -14.59
N ASP A 17 6.54 3.09 -14.16
CA ASP A 17 7.86 2.93 -14.81
C ASP A 17 8.32 1.47 -14.72
N SER A 18 8.43 0.88 -15.90
CA SER A 18 8.83 -0.48 -16.21
C SER A 18 10.28 -0.78 -15.84
N GLY A 19 10.52 -1.80 -15.01
CA GLY A 19 11.88 -2.28 -14.75
C GLY A 19 11.92 -3.60 -13.98
N THR A 20 12.19 -4.69 -14.69
CA THR A 20 12.21 -6.10 -14.29
C THR A 20 13.18 -6.47 -13.15
N PHE A 21 12.80 -6.45 -11.85
CA PHE A 21 13.74 -6.89 -10.79
C PHE A 21 13.11 -7.63 -9.60
N SER A 22 13.89 -8.52 -8.98
CA SER A 22 13.55 -9.38 -7.83
C SER A 22 13.42 -8.59 -6.52
N LEU A 23 12.52 -8.97 -5.60
CA LEU A 23 12.24 -8.20 -4.38
C LEU A 23 13.44 -7.93 -3.49
N GLY A 24 14.29 -8.94 -3.30
CA GLY A 24 15.53 -8.79 -2.53
C GLY A 24 16.46 -7.73 -3.13
N LYS A 25 16.41 -7.52 -4.45
CA LYS A 25 17.15 -6.45 -5.14
C LYS A 25 16.39 -5.11 -5.09
N MET A 26 15.05 -5.09 -5.04
CA MET A 26 14.26 -3.85 -4.99
C MET A 26 14.38 -3.07 -3.69
N ILE A 27 14.42 -3.77 -2.55
CA ILE A 27 14.53 -3.17 -1.22
C ILE A 27 15.95 -2.66 -0.90
N THR A 28 16.97 -3.19 -1.59
CA THR A 28 18.39 -2.88 -1.32
C THR A 28 19.04 -2.06 -2.43
N ALA A 29 18.55 -2.08 -3.69
CA ALA A 29 19.30 -1.55 -4.83
C ALA A 29 18.74 -0.28 -5.49
N LYS A 30 17.67 0.35 -4.97
CA LYS A 30 17.12 1.59 -5.59
C LYS A 30 16.77 2.67 -4.56
N PRO A 31 17.71 3.56 -4.20
CA PRO A 31 17.36 4.78 -3.48
C PRO A 31 16.42 5.62 -4.36
N GLY A 32 15.15 5.75 -3.97
CA GLY A 32 14.17 6.60 -4.67
C GLY A 32 12.81 5.94 -5.00
N LYS A 33 12.65 4.62 -4.86
CA LYS A 33 11.32 3.99 -5.03
C LYS A 33 10.52 4.03 -3.72
N THR A 34 9.23 4.33 -3.83
CA THR A 34 8.33 4.31 -2.67
C THR A 34 7.94 2.87 -2.30
N PRO A 35 7.63 2.56 -1.02
CA PRO A 35 7.10 1.26 -0.59
C PRO A 35 5.87 0.82 -1.39
N ILE A 36 5.03 1.77 -1.79
CA ILE A 36 3.85 1.50 -2.63
C ILE A 36 4.25 0.90 -3.97
N GLN A 37 5.27 1.47 -4.64
CA GLN A 37 5.77 0.98 -5.92
C GLN A 37 6.42 -0.39 -5.77
N VAL A 38 7.26 -0.57 -4.74
CA VAL A 38 7.92 -1.85 -4.47
C VAL A 38 6.90 -2.97 -4.27
N LEU A 39 5.84 -2.70 -3.50
CA LEU A 39 4.79 -3.67 -3.24
C LEU A 39 3.93 -3.97 -4.48
N HIS A 40 3.67 -2.95 -5.31
CA HIS A 40 2.94 -3.13 -6.57
C HIS A 40 3.69 -4.04 -7.55
N GLU A 41 4.97 -3.76 -7.77
CA GLU A 41 5.84 -4.58 -8.63
C GLU A 41 5.94 -6.02 -8.09
N TYR A 42 6.02 -6.20 -6.77
CA TYR A 42 5.96 -7.53 -6.17
C TYR A 42 4.67 -8.27 -6.50
N GLY A 43 3.54 -7.61 -6.31
CA GLY A 43 2.23 -8.20 -6.53
C GLY A 43 2.02 -8.60 -7.99
N MET A 44 2.45 -7.76 -8.94
CA MET A 44 2.40 -8.11 -10.36
C MET A 44 3.18 -9.38 -10.68
N LYS A 45 4.37 -9.54 -10.07
CA LYS A 45 5.23 -10.72 -10.30
C LYS A 45 4.68 -11.99 -9.66
N THR A 46 4.13 -11.87 -8.45
CA THR A 46 3.58 -13.01 -7.69
C THR A 46 2.12 -13.30 -8.01
N LYS A 47 1.52 -12.55 -8.94
CA LYS A 47 0.07 -12.57 -9.25
C LYS A 47 -0.82 -12.23 -8.05
N ASN A 48 -0.25 -11.57 -7.04
CA ASN A 48 -0.91 -11.12 -5.82
C ASN A 48 -0.95 -9.58 -5.81
N ILE A 49 -1.75 -8.99 -6.70
CA ILE A 49 -1.81 -7.53 -6.85
C ILE A 49 -2.25 -6.88 -5.52
N PRO A 50 -1.52 -5.89 -4.99
CA PRO A 50 -1.91 -5.24 -3.75
C PRO A 50 -3.21 -4.46 -3.92
N VAL A 51 -4.20 -4.79 -3.09
CA VAL A 51 -5.48 -4.08 -3.03
C VAL A 51 -5.44 -3.13 -1.85
N TYR A 52 -5.66 -1.84 -2.11
CA TYR A 52 -5.70 -0.81 -1.06
C TYR A 52 -7.13 -0.36 -0.79
N GLU A 53 -7.53 -0.40 0.47
CA GLU A 53 -8.87 -0.01 0.93
C GLU A 53 -8.75 1.05 2.03
N CYS A 54 -9.61 2.07 1.97
CA CYS A 54 -9.68 3.06 3.04
C CYS A 54 -10.63 2.54 4.12
N GLU A 55 -10.10 2.23 5.30
CA GLU A 55 -10.92 1.72 6.42
C GLU A 55 -11.43 2.85 7.32
N ARG A 56 -10.58 3.85 7.59
CA ARG A 56 -10.94 5.00 8.43
C ARG A 56 -10.48 6.30 7.82
N SER A 57 -11.30 7.33 8.06
CA SER A 57 -11.02 8.71 7.71
C SER A 57 -11.67 9.58 8.78
N ASP A 58 -10.89 9.89 9.81
CA ASP A 58 -11.33 10.67 10.96
C ASP A 58 -10.70 12.05 10.87
N VAL A 59 -11.52 13.09 10.87
CA VAL A 59 -11.02 14.47 10.87
C VAL A 59 -11.06 14.94 12.31
N GLN A 60 -9.96 14.77 13.05
CA GLN A 60 -9.86 15.47 14.33
C GLN A 60 -9.75 16.97 14.03
N ILE A 61 -10.29 17.78 14.93
CA ILE A 61 -10.40 19.25 14.88
C ILE A 61 -9.15 20.01 14.39
N HIS A 62 -7.97 19.38 14.40
CA HIS A 62 -6.72 19.96 13.91
C HIS A 62 -5.90 19.02 13.00
N VAL A 63 -6.11 17.70 13.07
CA VAL A 63 -5.29 16.69 12.39
C VAL A 63 -6.19 15.62 11.77
N PRO A 64 -6.29 15.53 10.44
CA PRO A 64 -6.97 14.41 9.81
C PRO A 64 -6.14 13.13 9.99
N THR A 65 -6.78 12.02 10.27
CA THR A 65 -6.19 10.68 10.34
C THR A 65 -6.86 9.78 9.32
N PHE A 66 -6.05 9.11 8.51
CA PHE A 66 -6.50 8.14 7.52
C PHE A 66 -5.87 6.80 7.83
N THR A 67 -6.68 5.74 7.81
CA THR A 67 -6.22 4.36 7.92
C THR A 67 -6.50 3.65 6.61
N PHE A 68 -5.46 3.13 5.99
CA PHE A 68 -5.54 2.31 4.80
C PHE A 68 -5.14 0.89 5.11
N ARG A 69 -5.90 -0.05 4.57
CA ARG A 69 -5.57 -1.47 4.53
C ARG A 69 -4.97 -1.81 3.18
N VAL A 70 -3.96 -2.66 3.17
CA VAL A 70 -3.42 -3.29 1.96
C VAL A 70 -3.47 -4.81 2.12
N THR A 71 -3.94 -5.49 1.07
CA THR A 71 -3.96 -6.96 1.01
C THR A 71 -3.14 -7.43 -0.19
N VAL A 72 -2.20 -8.35 0.05
CA VAL A 72 -1.26 -8.89 -0.94
C VAL A 72 -1.14 -10.40 -0.74
N GLY A 73 -1.86 -11.17 -1.55
CA GLY A 73 -1.98 -12.62 -1.36
C GLY A 73 -2.66 -12.90 -0.02
N ASP A 74 -1.99 -13.64 0.85
CA ASP A 74 -2.48 -14.01 2.18
C ASP A 74 -2.14 -12.99 3.28
N ILE A 75 -1.40 -11.93 2.94
CA ILE A 75 -0.97 -10.92 3.90
C ILE A 75 -1.91 -9.72 3.82
N THR A 76 -2.39 -9.28 4.98
CA THR A 76 -3.14 -8.04 5.12
C THR A 76 -2.47 -7.18 6.18
N CYS A 77 -2.20 -5.92 5.83
CA CYS A 77 -1.60 -4.94 6.71
C CYS A 77 -2.39 -3.63 6.68
N THR A 78 -2.28 -2.84 7.75
CA THR A 78 -2.86 -1.50 7.82
C THR A 78 -1.76 -0.46 8.02
N GLY A 79 -2.05 0.76 7.63
CA GLY A 79 -1.17 1.91 7.81
C GLY A 79 -1.96 3.18 8.02
N GLU A 80 -1.51 3.98 8.98
CA GLU A 80 -2.17 5.21 9.41
C GLU A 80 -1.32 6.43 9.12
N GLY A 81 -1.93 7.52 8.70
CA GLY A 81 -1.21 8.77 8.49
C GLY A 81 -2.11 10.00 8.43
N THR A 82 -1.47 11.15 8.52
CA THR A 82 -2.14 12.47 8.43
C THR A 82 -2.64 12.82 7.03
N SER A 83 -2.34 11.95 6.05
CA SER A 83 -2.82 12.06 4.67
C SER A 83 -3.04 10.67 4.09
N LYS A 84 -3.94 10.56 3.11
CA LYS A 84 -4.18 9.30 2.38
C LYS A 84 -2.89 8.73 1.76
N LYS A 85 -1.98 9.59 1.28
CA LYS A 85 -0.68 9.18 0.72
C LYS A 85 0.21 8.55 1.79
N LEU A 86 0.32 9.17 2.96
CA LEU A 86 1.14 8.66 4.06
C LEU A 86 0.55 7.36 4.63
N ALA A 87 -0.77 7.27 4.77
CA ALA A 87 -1.46 6.07 5.22
C ALA A 87 -1.20 4.87 4.27
N LYS A 88 -1.37 5.06 2.96
CA LYS A 88 -1.03 4.04 1.94
C LYS A 88 0.44 3.65 1.98
N HIS A 89 1.34 4.62 2.14
CA HIS A 89 2.78 4.38 2.21
C HIS A 89 3.14 3.47 3.38
N ARG A 90 2.62 3.77 4.57
CA ARG A 90 2.84 2.97 5.78
C ARG A 90 2.22 1.58 5.67
N ALA A 91 1.02 1.46 5.08
CA ALA A 91 0.40 0.16 4.84
C ALA A 91 1.27 -0.71 3.94
N ALA A 92 1.79 -0.12 2.85
CA ALA A 92 2.68 -0.82 1.93
C ALA A 92 4.02 -1.22 2.56
N GLU A 93 4.61 -0.33 3.36
CA GLU A 93 5.83 -0.60 4.11
C GLU A 93 5.65 -1.77 5.07
N ALA A 94 4.54 -1.79 5.82
CA ALA A 94 4.21 -2.89 6.72
C ALA A 94 4.10 -4.23 5.96
N ALA A 95 3.40 -4.26 4.82
CA ALA A 95 3.29 -5.47 4.00
C ALA A 95 4.65 -5.95 3.46
N ILE A 96 5.51 -5.05 2.99
CA ILE A 96 6.87 -5.40 2.56
C ILE A 96 7.67 -6.01 3.71
N ASN A 97 7.55 -5.48 4.92
CA ASN A 97 8.28 -6.00 6.07
C ASN A 97 7.84 -7.43 6.44
N ILE A 98 6.53 -7.71 6.41
CA ILE A 98 6.00 -9.06 6.60
C ILE A 98 6.48 -10.01 5.51
N LEU A 99 6.43 -9.59 4.25
CA LEU A 99 6.94 -10.37 3.13
C LEU A 99 8.42 -10.72 3.29
N LYS A 100 9.25 -9.77 3.73
CA LYS A 100 10.67 -10.01 4.03
C LYS A 100 10.87 -10.99 5.19
N ALA A 101 10.10 -10.85 6.26
CA ALA A 101 10.19 -11.74 7.42
C ALA A 101 9.85 -13.19 7.04
N ASN A 102 8.79 -13.38 6.25
CA ASN A 102 8.38 -14.70 5.75
C ASN A 102 9.46 -15.34 4.85
N LEU A 103 10.22 -14.55 4.11
CA LEU A 103 11.31 -15.03 3.24
C LEU A 103 12.59 -15.41 3.99
N CYS A 104 12.79 -14.95 5.24
CA CYS A 104 14.01 -15.20 6.01
C CYS A 104 13.92 -16.43 6.94
N SER A 105 12.77 -17.09 6.97
CA SER A 105 12.48 -18.21 7.89
C SER A 105 12.89 -19.60 7.34
N SER A 106 13.71 -19.64 6.29
CA SER A 106 14.11 -20.85 5.56
C SER A 106 15.62 -20.98 5.43
#